data_AF-A0A1F4VZJ4-F1
#
_entry.id   AF-A0A1F4VZJ4-F1
#
_cell.length_a   1.000
_cell.length_b   1.000
_cell.length_c   1.000
_cell.angle_alpha   90.00
_cell.angle_beta   90.00
_cell.angle_gamma   90.00
#
_symmetry.space_group_name_H-M   'P 1'
#
loop_
_entity.id
_entity.type
_entity.pdbx_description
1 polymer ?
#
loop_
_entity_poly.entity_id
_entity_poly.type
_entity_poly.pdbx_seq_one_letter_code
_entity_poly.pdbx_strand_id
1 'polypeptide(L)'
;MKITLLEADCGTFLLRAEDGRTILVQVDWDFPGVASTFGWSPPPGTMTDDTGTLAEKSLSTVIGDARDFLHERAGSTADDPGYF
;
A
#
# COMPACT_ATOMS: atom_id res chain seq x y z
N MET A 1 -12.67 12.07 4.21
CA MET A 1 -12.70 11.07 5.28
C MET A 1 -11.26 10.71 5.60
N LYS A 2 -10.87 10.63 6.87
CA LYS A 2 -9.53 10.13 7.23
C LYS A 2 -9.52 8.60 7.30
N ILE A 3 -8.38 8.01 6.92
CA ILE A 3 -8.09 6.59 7.06
C ILE A 3 -6.81 6.39 7.86
N THR A 4 -6.79 5.35 8.67
CA THR A 4 -5.64 4.93 9.47
C THR A 4 -5.12 3.60 8.97
N LEU A 5 -3.82 3.51 8.73
CA LEU A 5 -3.13 2.26 8.41
C LEU A 5 -2.94 1.43 9.69
N LEU A 6 -3.36 0.16 9.67
CA LEU A 6 -3.20 -0.76 10.80
C LEU A 6 -2.52 -2.04 10.34
N GLU A 7 -1.70 -2.61 11.21
CA GLU A 7 -1.17 -3.96 11.01
C GLU A 7 -2.28 -5.00 11.19
N ALA A 8 -2.20 -6.04 10.38
CA ALA A 8 -3.03 -7.23 10.47
C ALA A 8 -2.14 -8.48 10.57
N ASP A 9 -2.77 -9.62 10.80
CA ASP A 9 -2.07 -10.89 10.95
C ASP A 9 -1.29 -11.27 9.68
N CYS A 10 -0.29 -12.14 9.86
CA CYS A 10 0.50 -12.70 8.76
C CYS A 10 1.24 -11.65 7.90
N GLY A 11 1.51 -10.45 8.44
CA GLY A 11 2.26 -9.41 7.75
C GLY A 11 1.46 -8.64 6.70
N THR A 12 0.13 -8.60 6.87
CA THR A 12 -0.82 -7.83 6.06
C THR A 12 -1.21 -6.52 6.75
N PHE A 13 -2.04 -5.72 6.09
CA PHE A 13 -2.51 -4.44 6.61
C PHE A 13 -4.00 -4.25 6.38
N LEU A 14 -4.61 -3.37 7.17
CA LEU A 14 -5.99 -2.93 6.95
C LEU A 14 -6.11 -1.42 7.10
N LEU A 15 -7.07 -0.84 6.38
CA LEU A 15 -7.43 0.57 6.48
C LEU A 15 -8.69 0.72 7.31
N ARG A 16 -8.62 1.56 8.35
CA ARG A 16 -9.77 1.92 9.17
C ARG A 16 -10.20 3.36 8.90
N ALA A 17 -11.45 3.53 8.51
CA ALA A 17 -12.10 4.82 8.39
C ALA A 17 -12.21 5.54 9.75
N GLU A 18 -12.29 6.86 9.72
CA GLU A 18 -12.54 7.68 10.92
C GLU A 18 -13.85 7.33 11.64
N ASP A 19 -14.84 6.82 10.92
CA ASP A 19 -16.12 6.35 11.48
C ASP A 19 -16.05 4.93 12.09
N GLY A 20 -14.86 4.34 12.09
CA GLY A 20 -14.56 3.05 12.69
C GLY A 20 -14.72 1.86 11.77
N ARG A 21 -15.24 2.02 10.54
CA ARG A 21 -15.35 0.94 9.55
C ARG A 21 -13.99 0.50 9.04
N THR A 22 -13.82 -0.80 8.82
CA THR A 22 -12.71 -1.31 8.01
C THR A 22 -13.07 -1.17 6.54
N ILE A 23 -12.22 -0.50 5.76
CA ILE A 23 -12.47 -0.22 4.33
C ILE A 23 -11.77 -1.26 3.46
N LEU A 24 -10.49 -1.55 3.76
CA LEU A 24 -9.67 -2.42 2.94
C LEU A 24 -8.89 -3.40 3.83
N VAL A 25 -8.81 -4.66 3.38
CA VAL A 25 -7.87 -5.67 3.88
C VAL A 25 -6.89 -5.91 2.74
N GLN A 26 -5.63 -5.59 2.96
CA GLN A 26 -4.61 -5.62 1.92
C GLN A 26 -3.87 -6.94 1.87
N VAL A 27 -3.67 -7.44 0.66
CA VAL A 27 -2.70 -8.51 0.36
C VAL A 27 -1.58 -7.96 -0.52
N ASP A 28 -0.53 -8.75 -0.68
CA ASP A 28 0.75 -8.42 -1.33
C ASP A 28 0.66 -7.52 -2.58
N TRP A 29 -0.24 -7.78 -3.53
CA TRP A 29 -0.38 -6.99 -4.75
C TRP A 29 -0.95 -5.57 -4.55
N ASP A 30 -1.68 -5.33 -3.47
CA ASP A 30 -2.30 -4.04 -3.16
C ASP A 30 -1.35 -3.08 -2.43
N PHE A 31 -0.22 -3.58 -1.92
CA PHE A 31 0.71 -2.78 -1.12
C PHE A 31 1.22 -1.53 -1.83
N PRO A 32 1.65 -1.56 -3.11
CA PRO A 32 2.11 -0.35 -3.80
C PRO A 32 1.04 0.75 -3.88
N GLY A 33 -0.19 0.38 -4.26
CA GLY A 33 -1.29 1.34 -4.42
C GLY A 33 -1.64 2.05 -3.11
N VAL A 34 -1.72 1.29 -2.02
CA VAL A 34 -1.99 1.87 -0.70
C VAL A 34 -0.79 2.63 -0.16
N ALA A 35 0.43 2.11 -0.30
CA ALA A 35 1.64 2.82 0.11
C ALA A 35 1.70 4.21 -0.56
N SER A 36 1.28 4.33 -1.82
CA SER A 36 1.19 5.61 -2.51
C SER A 36 0.23 6.61 -1.86
N THR A 37 -0.89 6.16 -1.28
CA THR A 37 -1.76 7.04 -0.47
C THR A 37 -1.06 7.58 0.77
N PHE A 38 -0.12 6.83 1.34
CA PHE A 38 0.71 7.25 2.47
C PHE A 38 2.01 7.97 2.05
N GLY A 39 2.13 8.32 0.77
CA GLY A 39 3.22 9.14 0.23
C GLY A 39 4.40 8.35 -0.34
N TRP A 40 4.26 7.05 -0.54
CA TRP A 40 5.28 6.25 -1.21
C TRP A 40 5.23 6.45 -2.72
N SER A 41 6.40 6.36 -3.36
CA SER A 41 6.49 6.32 -4.81
C SER A 41 7.45 5.19 -5.20
N PRO A 42 7.08 4.39 -6.21
CA PRO A 42 7.95 3.30 -6.64
C PRO A 42 9.22 3.88 -7.29
N PRO A 43 10.37 3.16 -7.24
CA PRO A 43 11.60 3.62 -7.86
C PRO A 43 11.42 3.87 -9.37
N PRO A 44 12.18 4.80 -9.98
CA PRO A 44 12.14 5.00 -11.43
C PRO A 44 12.36 3.67 -12.18
N GLY A 45 11.60 3.45 -13.24
CA GLY A 45 11.73 2.23 -14.06
C GLY A 45 11.12 0.97 -13.44
N THR A 46 10.10 1.11 -12.58
CA THR A 46 9.35 -0.02 -12.00
C THR A 46 7.87 -0.08 -12.40
N MET A 47 7.36 0.92 -13.14
CA MET A 47 6.02 0.84 -13.73
C MET A 47 6.09 -0.02 -14.99
N THR A 48 5.62 -1.25 -14.89
CA THR A 48 5.13 -1.99 -16.04
C THR A 48 3.71 -1.52 -16.32
N ASP A 49 3.38 -1.37 -17.60
CA ASP A 49 2.01 -1.48 -18.03
C ASP A 49 1.38 -2.79 -17.48
N ASP A 50 0.06 -2.84 -17.55
CA ASP A 50 -0.86 -3.92 -17.22
C ASP A 50 -0.53 -5.29 -17.86
N THR A 51 0.60 -5.39 -18.57
CA THR A 51 1.14 -6.57 -19.23
C THR A 51 2.41 -7.15 -18.58
N GLY A 52 2.94 -6.54 -17.51
CA GLY A 52 3.94 -7.19 -16.66
C GLY A 52 5.33 -7.36 -17.28
N THR A 53 5.79 -6.39 -18.07
CA THR A 53 7.19 -6.40 -18.54
C THR A 53 7.84 -5.02 -18.45
N LEU A 54 9.04 -5.04 -17.85
CA LEU A 54 10.02 -3.95 -17.68
C LEU A 54 9.99 -3.22 -16.33
N ALA A 55 10.46 -3.92 -15.31
CA ALA A 55 11.06 -3.27 -14.16
C ALA A 55 12.50 -3.77 -13.97
N GLU A 56 13.48 -2.86 -13.82
CA GLU A 56 14.87 -3.23 -13.49
C GLU A 56 14.95 -3.97 -12.14
N LYS A 57 13.97 -3.75 -11.26
CA LYS A 57 13.67 -4.53 -10.07
C LYS A 57 12.48 -5.46 -10.33
N SER A 58 12.53 -6.69 -9.81
CA SER A 58 11.39 -7.60 -9.90
C SER A 58 10.14 -7.02 -9.21
N LEU A 59 8.95 -7.34 -9.71
CA LEU A 59 7.68 -6.95 -9.10
C LEU A 59 7.61 -7.33 -7.61
N SER A 60 8.13 -8.50 -7.25
CA SER A 60 8.23 -8.97 -5.86
C SER A 60 9.08 -8.05 -4.98
N THR A 61 10.14 -7.45 -5.53
CA THR A 61 10.96 -6.46 -4.82
C THR A 61 10.18 -5.18 -4.58
N VAL A 62 9.43 -4.71 -5.58
CA VAL A 62 8.61 -3.49 -5.46
C VAL A 62 7.50 -3.66 -4.42
N ILE A 63 6.85 -4.82 -4.42
CA ILE A 63 5.85 -5.20 -3.42
C ILE A 63 6.48 -5.27 -2.02
N GLY A 64 7.67 -5.87 -1.89
CA GLY A 64 8.42 -5.92 -0.62
C GLY A 64 8.77 -4.53 -0.09
N ASP A 65 9.32 -3.66 -0.95
CA ASP A 65 9.68 -2.29 -0.59
C ASP A 65 8.43 -1.48 -0.13
N ALA A 66 7.28 -1.68 -0.79
CA ALA A 66 6.01 -1.05 -0.39
C ALA A 66 5.50 -1.60 0.96
N ARG A 67 5.63 -2.90 1.20
CA ARG A 67 5.27 -3.54 2.47
C ARG A 67 6.09 -2.97 3.63
N ASP A 68 7.40 -2.88 3.45
CA ASP A 68 8.31 -2.37 4.48
C ASP A 68 7.97 -0.91 4.82
N PHE A 69 7.67 -0.10 3.80
CA PHE A 69 7.18 1.27 4.00
C PHE A 69 5.87 1.34 4.79
N LEU A 70 4.89 0.46 4.48
CA LEU A 70 3.62 0.40 5.21
C LEU A 70 3.84 -0.03 6.67
N HIS A 71 4.72 -1.00 6.91
CA HIS A 71 5.07 -1.45 8.26
C HIS A 71 5.65 -0.31 9.10
N GLU A 72 6.63 0.44 8.57
CA GLU A 72 7.22 1.60 9.25
C GLU A 72 6.22 2.72 9.54
N ARG A 73 5.08 2.74 8.84
CA ARG A 73 4.03 3.76 8.95
C ARG A 73 2.73 3.25 9.56
N ALA A 74 2.72 2.07 10.15
CA ALA A 74 1.57 1.58 10.89
C ALA A 74 1.13 2.62 11.94
N GLY A 75 -0.17 2.89 12.01
CA GLY A 75 -0.78 3.92 12.84
C GLY A 75 -0.82 5.33 12.23
N SER A 76 -0.18 5.55 11.07
CA SER A 76 -0.29 6.83 10.36
C SER A 76 -1.66 7.03 9.73
N THR A 77 -1.99 8.30 9.46
CA THR A 77 -3.26 8.69 8.83
C THR A 77 -3.05 9.38 7.50
N ALA A 78 -3.97 9.17 6.57
CA ALA A 78 -4.02 9.83 5.27
C ALA A 78 -5.46 10.26 4.94
N ASP A 79 -5.59 11.14 3.96
CA ASP A 79 -6.90 11.43 3.36
C ASP A 79 -7.29 10.26 2.45
N ASP A 80 -8.54 9.81 2.60
CA ASP A 80 -9.12 8.82 1.70
C ASP A 80 -9.25 9.40 0.28
N PRO A 81 -8.58 8.82 -0.73
CA PRO A 81 -8.71 9.25 -2.11
C PRO A 81 -10.03 8.82 -2.78
N GLY A 82 -10.85 7.99 -2.09
CA GLY A 82 -12.22 7.65 -2.50
C GLY A 82 -12.33 6.42 -3.41
N TYR A 83 -11.30 5.58 -3.50
CA TYR A 83 -11.28 4.38 -4.35
C TYR A 83 -11.00 3.06 -3.58
N PHE A 84 -10.98 3.11 -2.25
CA PHE A 84 -10.81 1.93 -1.39
C PHE A 84 -12.12 1.22 -1.07
#